data_AF-A0A0V1Q5X5-F1
#
_entry.id   AF-A0A0V1Q5X5-F1
#
_cell.length_a   1.000
_cell.length_b   1.000
_cell.length_c   1.000
_cell.angle_alpha   90.00
_cell.angle_beta   90.00
_cell.angle_gamma   90.00
#
_symmetry.space_group_name_H-M   'P 1'
#
loop_
_entity.id
_entity.type
_entity.pdbx_description
1 polymer ?
#
loop_
_entity_poly.entity_id
_entity_poly.type
_entity_poly.pdbx_seq_one_letter_code
_entity_poly.pdbx_strand_id
1 'polypeptide(L)'
;MGLSIRQYYKQICRRIHRLPLDHKTIECLRLHCKSKFVTQLKKGQYQHTSIDKSSFDKGIKVLDDVLVNENYDSLNTILDFIYKEALPQPQWVSDFMKYKYTAFRPCWPQVHLFNELTTTPKQSKLYEEALEKDKDMDLSLVSYFGIKPASIDTDLKPLKLAIDKTSPVSKILLEFKKLHSFVFRNQEKLTHLKVQPLEVIYPANRFGLPIHVTQRDKLLKQKVNYAKSLCQEFKPIYENSLNHLVEFAIYKPGSTKGNDAYKINENFFKYMIRKHNYERDNLNPLYKHHLRNKKLIPNDNNIRKYMREYVRKQFYYDSKLKTYKMCWMQNFYENEKRIVPGIEIPS
;
A
#
# COMPACT_ATOMS: atom_id res chain seq x y z
N MET A 1 -37.14 -7.94 -2.52
CA MET A 1 -36.76 -9.02 -3.46
C MET A 1 -35.25 -8.94 -3.71
N GLY A 2 -34.49 -9.97 -3.35
CA GLY A 2 -33.03 -9.98 -3.58
C GLY A 2 -32.71 -10.19 -5.06
N LEU A 3 -31.81 -9.38 -5.62
CA LEU A 3 -31.31 -9.58 -6.98
C LEU A 3 -30.56 -10.91 -7.06
N SER A 4 -30.73 -11.65 -8.15
CA SER A 4 -29.95 -12.87 -8.38
C SER A 4 -28.47 -12.54 -8.60
N ILE A 5 -27.56 -13.46 -8.24
CA ILE A 5 -26.11 -13.31 -8.45
C ILE A 5 -25.78 -12.93 -9.91
N ARG A 6 -26.50 -13.52 -10.87
CA ARG A 6 -26.36 -13.20 -12.29
C ARG A 6 -26.74 -11.75 -12.60
N GLN A 7 -27.75 -11.20 -11.94
CA GLN A 7 -28.12 -9.78 -12.08
C GLN A 7 -27.04 -8.87 -11.49
N TYR A 8 -26.48 -9.20 -10.32
CA TYR A 8 -25.36 -8.45 -9.73
C TYR A 8 -24.13 -8.43 -10.63
N TYR A 9 -23.72 -9.58 -11.16
CA TYR A 9 -22.61 -9.65 -12.11
C TYR A 9 -22.86 -8.79 -13.35
N LYS A 10 -24.05 -8.88 -13.96
CA LYS A 10 -24.45 -8.05 -15.10
C LYS A 10 -24.38 -6.55 -14.77
N GLN A 11 -24.81 -6.15 -13.57
CA GLN A 11 -24.76 -4.75 -13.14
C GLN A 11 -23.33 -4.22 -13.04
N ILE A 12 -22.40 -5.02 -12.48
CA ILE A 12 -20.99 -4.65 -12.38
C ILE A 12 -20.35 -4.58 -13.77
N CYS A 13 -20.55 -5.59 -14.63
CA CYS A 13 -19.99 -5.58 -15.98
C CYS A 13 -20.48 -4.38 -16.82
N ARG A 14 -21.75 -4.00 -16.67
CA ARG A 14 -22.30 -2.81 -17.35
C ARG A 14 -21.61 -1.52 -16.91
N ARG A 15 -21.27 -1.39 -15.62
CA ARG A 15 -20.54 -0.24 -15.08
C ARG A 15 -19.08 -0.23 -15.52
N ILE A 16 -18.41 -1.37 -15.44
CA ILE A 16 -17.02 -1.53 -15.92
C ILE A 16 -16.90 -1.11 -17.39
N HIS A 17 -17.85 -1.52 -18.24
CA HIS A 17 -17.87 -1.16 -19.65
C HIS A 17 -18.15 0.33 -19.92
N ARG A 18 -18.46 1.12 -18.90
CA ARG A 18 -18.70 2.56 -19.01
C ARG A 18 -17.57 3.38 -18.39
N LEU A 19 -16.52 2.76 -17.86
CA LEU A 19 -15.42 3.49 -17.24
C LEU A 19 -14.58 4.26 -18.28
N PRO A 20 -14.01 5.43 -17.90
CA PRO A 20 -13.13 6.24 -18.74
C PRO A 20 -11.70 5.66 -18.76
N LEU A 21 -11.55 4.39 -19.13
CA LEU A 21 -10.27 3.68 -19.19
C LEU A 21 -10.06 3.11 -20.60
N ASP A 22 -8.83 2.67 -20.90
CA ASP A 22 -8.52 1.95 -22.12
C ASP A 22 -9.10 0.52 -22.13
N HIS A 23 -9.20 -0.05 -23.33
CA HIS A 23 -9.77 -1.38 -23.52
C HIS A 23 -9.07 -2.47 -22.70
N LYS A 24 -7.73 -2.43 -22.62
CA LYS A 24 -6.95 -3.44 -21.89
C LYS A 24 -7.20 -3.36 -20.39
N THR A 25 -7.20 -2.17 -19.80
CA THR A 25 -7.52 -2.01 -18.37
C THR A 25 -8.95 -2.45 -18.04
N ILE A 26 -9.93 -2.13 -18.90
CA ILE A 26 -11.32 -2.57 -18.74
C ILE A 26 -11.43 -4.10 -18.81
N GLU A 27 -10.71 -4.72 -19.74
CA GLU A 27 -10.69 -6.17 -19.88
C GLU A 27 -10.07 -6.86 -18.67
N CYS A 28 -8.94 -6.36 -18.16
CA CYS A 28 -8.32 -6.84 -16.93
C CYS A 28 -9.30 -6.77 -15.75
N LEU A 29 -9.99 -5.63 -15.57
CA LEU A 29 -10.98 -5.49 -14.51
C LEU A 29 -12.15 -6.49 -14.67
N ARG A 30 -12.63 -6.69 -15.89
CA ARG A 30 -13.70 -7.66 -16.18
C ARG A 30 -13.28 -9.08 -15.86
N LEU A 31 -12.05 -9.49 -16.22
CA LEU A 31 -11.51 -10.81 -15.91
C LEU A 31 -11.34 -11.00 -14.40
N HIS A 32 -10.86 -10.00 -13.67
CA HIS A 32 -10.78 -10.04 -12.20
C HIS A 32 -12.14 -10.12 -11.53
N CYS A 33 -13.14 -9.37 -12.02
CA CYS A 33 -14.50 -9.53 -11.52
C CYS A 33 -14.99 -10.95 -11.80
N LYS A 34 -14.83 -11.46 -13.02
CA LYS A 34 -15.24 -12.83 -13.39
C LYS A 34 -14.62 -13.88 -12.46
N SER A 35 -13.32 -13.81 -12.15
CA SER A 35 -12.67 -14.77 -11.26
C SER A 35 -13.26 -14.78 -9.84
N LYS A 36 -13.66 -13.62 -9.30
CA LYS A 36 -14.35 -13.51 -7.99
C LYS A 36 -15.78 -14.08 -7.98
N PHE A 37 -16.43 -14.16 -9.14
CA PHE A 37 -17.76 -14.78 -9.27
C PHE A 37 -17.69 -16.28 -9.60
N VAL A 38 -16.53 -16.78 -10.05
CA VAL A 38 -16.29 -18.20 -10.41
C VAL A 38 -15.81 -19.02 -9.21
N THR A 39 -15.58 -18.41 -8.04
CA THR A 39 -15.06 -19.08 -6.83
C THR A 39 -15.81 -20.38 -6.54
N GLN A 40 -15.04 -21.47 -6.45
CA GLN A 40 -15.54 -22.85 -6.30
C GLN A 40 -16.40 -22.99 -5.04
N LEU A 41 -17.57 -23.60 -5.21
CA LEU A 41 -18.37 -24.13 -4.11
C LEU A 41 -17.45 -25.02 -3.27
N LYS A 42 -17.27 -24.72 -1.97
CA LYS A 42 -16.60 -25.64 -1.06
C LYS A 42 -17.35 -26.97 -1.13
N LYS A 43 -16.62 -28.09 -1.32
CA LYS A 43 -17.19 -29.45 -1.33
C LYS A 43 -18.15 -29.59 -0.14
N GLY A 44 -19.44 -29.77 -0.41
CA GLY A 44 -20.51 -29.92 0.60
C GLY A 44 -21.51 -28.77 0.73
N GLN A 45 -21.30 -27.61 0.07
CA GLN A 45 -22.28 -26.51 0.06
C GLN A 45 -22.86 -26.32 -1.35
N TYR A 46 -23.86 -27.12 -1.71
CA TYR A 46 -24.45 -27.16 -3.06
C TYR A 46 -25.63 -26.20 -3.30
N GLN A 47 -25.83 -25.16 -2.50
CA GLN A 47 -27.05 -24.35 -2.68
C GLN A 47 -26.85 -22.89 -3.04
N HIS A 48 -25.82 -22.18 -2.60
CA HIS A 48 -25.58 -20.81 -3.09
C HIS A 48 -24.08 -20.50 -3.04
N THR A 49 -23.52 -19.96 -4.13
CA THR A 49 -22.23 -19.27 -4.04
C THR A 49 -22.40 -18.14 -3.03
N SER A 50 -21.75 -18.26 -1.86
CA SER A 50 -21.81 -17.25 -0.80
C SER A 50 -20.95 -16.04 -1.21
N ILE A 51 -21.44 -15.33 -2.21
CA ILE A 51 -20.96 -14.04 -2.65
C ILE A 51 -21.21 -13.06 -1.49
N ASP A 52 -20.13 -12.56 -0.89
CA ASP A 52 -20.21 -11.58 0.20
C ASP A 52 -20.81 -10.26 -0.31
N LYS A 53 -22.12 -10.11 -0.13
CA LYS A 53 -22.91 -8.96 -0.57
C LYS A 53 -22.28 -7.63 -0.18
N SER A 54 -21.66 -7.54 1.00
CA SER A 54 -20.98 -6.32 1.48
C SER A 54 -19.82 -5.91 0.58
N SER A 55 -19.01 -6.87 0.15
CA SER A 55 -17.90 -6.65 -0.79
C SER A 55 -18.39 -6.17 -2.17
N PHE A 56 -19.52 -6.72 -2.63
CA PHE A 56 -20.13 -6.31 -3.91
C PHE A 56 -20.74 -4.91 -3.86
N ASP A 57 -21.47 -4.59 -2.80
CA ASP A 57 -22.06 -3.26 -2.61
C ASP A 57 -20.95 -2.20 -2.51
N LYS A 58 -19.83 -2.51 -1.85
CA LYS A 58 -18.62 -1.66 -1.87
C LYS A 58 -18.05 -1.48 -3.27
N GLY A 59 -17.91 -2.56 -4.05
CA GLY A 59 -17.41 -2.48 -5.42
C GLY A 59 -18.31 -1.66 -6.35
N ILE A 60 -19.63 -1.81 -6.21
CA ILE A 60 -20.61 -0.98 -6.95
C ILE A 60 -20.49 0.48 -6.53
N LYS A 61 -20.36 0.76 -5.22
CA LYS A 61 -20.19 2.12 -4.70
C LYS A 61 -18.96 2.81 -5.32
N VAL A 62 -17.81 2.14 -5.39
CA VAL A 62 -16.60 2.70 -6.02
C VAL A 62 -16.82 3.00 -7.51
N LEU A 63 -17.53 2.14 -8.24
CA LEU A 63 -17.85 2.38 -9.64
C LEU A 63 -18.86 3.53 -9.81
N ASP A 64 -19.85 3.62 -8.92
CA ASP A 64 -20.85 4.68 -8.91
C ASP A 64 -20.25 6.02 -8.46
N ASP A 65 -19.20 6.04 -7.64
CA ASP A 65 -18.47 7.26 -7.32
C ASP A 65 -17.88 7.91 -8.59
N VAL A 66 -17.35 7.10 -9.51
CA VAL A 66 -16.83 7.60 -10.80
C VAL A 66 -17.96 7.95 -11.78
N LEU A 67 -18.96 7.08 -11.94
CA LEU A 67 -19.97 7.20 -13.00
C LEU A 67 -21.19 8.05 -12.62
N VAL A 68 -21.61 8.00 -11.37
CA VAL A 68 -22.80 8.69 -10.84
C VAL A 68 -22.40 9.96 -10.12
N ASN A 69 -21.48 9.88 -9.16
CA ASN A 69 -21.04 11.04 -8.37
C ASN A 69 -20.02 11.92 -9.10
N GLU A 70 -19.46 11.43 -10.22
CA GLU A 70 -18.45 12.12 -11.04
C GLU A 70 -17.22 12.51 -10.20
N ASN A 71 -16.86 11.66 -9.24
CA ASN A 71 -15.62 11.76 -8.48
C ASN A 71 -14.52 10.96 -9.20
N TYR A 72 -13.75 11.64 -10.02
CA TYR A 72 -12.70 11.01 -10.82
C TYR A 72 -11.45 10.63 -10.00
N ASP A 73 -11.28 11.16 -8.78
CA ASP A 73 -10.19 10.73 -7.89
C ASP A 73 -10.36 9.26 -7.46
N SER A 74 -11.60 8.77 -7.42
CA SER A 74 -11.92 7.35 -7.17
C SER A 74 -11.41 6.41 -8.27
N LEU A 75 -10.95 6.92 -9.42
CA LEU A 75 -10.24 6.11 -10.42
C LEU A 75 -8.98 5.47 -9.84
N ASN A 76 -8.29 6.16 -8.93
CA ASN A 76 -7.09 5.63 -8.27
C ASN A 76 -7.41 4.35 -7.51
N THR A 77 -8.55 4.29 -6.83
CA THR A 77 -9.01 3.09 -6.11
C THR A 77 -9.30 1.93 -7.05
N ILE A 78 -9.88 2.21 -8.23
CA ILE A 78 -10.14 1.19 -9.26
C ILE A 78 -8.82 0.66 -9.83
N LEU A 79 -7.86 1.54 -10.10
CA LEU A 79 -6.55 1.15 -10.63
C LEU A 79 -5.73 0.36 -9.59
N ASP A 80 -5.75 0.76 -8.32
CA ASP A 80 -5.12 0.01 -7.23
C ASP A 80 -5.73 -1.39 -7.11
N PHE A 81 -7.05 -1.51 -7.24
CA PHE A 81 -7.72 -2.81 -7.25
C PHE A 81 -7.25 -3.71 -8.41
N ILE A 82 -7.09 -3.15 -9.62
CA ILE A 82 -6.66 -3.91 -10.81
C ILE A 82 -5.18 -4.28 -10.71
N TYR A 83 -4.32 -3.34 -10.33
CA TYR A 83 -2.87 -3.45 -10.52
C TYR A 83 -2.08 -3.72 -9.24
N LYS A 84 -2.66 -3.57 -8.05
CA LYS A 84 -1.99 -3.86 -6.77
C LYS A 84 -2.64 -5.00 -6.01
N GLU A 85 -3.97 -5.06 -5.94
CA GLU A 85 -4.66 -6.10 -5.17
C GLU A 85 -4.80 -7.42 -5.90
N ALA A 86 -4.92 -7.38 -7.23
CA ALA A 86 -5.11 -8.60 -8.01
C ALA A 86 -3.81 -9.40 -8.22
N LEU A 87 -2.65 -8.80 -7.95
CA LEU A 87 -1.36 -9.46 -8.05
C LEU A 87 -1.08 -10.32 -6.81
N PRO A 88 -0.46 -11.50 -6.96
CA PRO A 88 0.01 -12.29 -5.83
C PRO A 88 1.02 -11.46 -5.03
N GLN A 89 0.77 -11.32 -3.72
CA GLN A 89 1.69 -10.63 -2.84
C GLN A 89 3.03 -11.36 -2.77
N PRO A 90 4.17 -10.66 -2.68
CA PRO A 90 5.45 -11.30 -2.44
C PRO A 90 5.39 -12.17 -1.19
N GLN A 91 6.02 -13.34 -1.23
CA GLN A 91 5.97 -14.31 -0.14
C GLN A 91 6.46 -13.72 1.19
N TRP A 92 7.51 -12.90 1.15
CA TRP A 92 8.04 -12.23 2.35
C TRP A 92 7.03 -11.27 2.99
N VAL A 93 6.15 -10.61 2.22
CA VAL A 93 5.08 -9.76 2.75
C VAL A 93 4.04 -10.63 3.44
N SER A 94 3.63 -11.71 2.80
CA SER A 94 2.67 -12.66 3.40
C SER A 94 3.21 -13.23 4.71
N ASP A 95 4.49 -13.57 4.76
CA ASP A 95 5.14 -14.08 5.96
C ASP A 95 5.27 -12.99 7.03
N PHE A 96 5.64 -11.75 6.65
CA PHE A 96 5.67 -10.60 7.55
C PHE A 96 4.33 -10.37 8.26
N MET A 97 3.22 -10.50 7.53
CA MET A 97 1.89 -10.32 8.11
C MET A 97 1.53 -11.41 9.13
N LYS A 98 1.98 -12.65 8.90
CA LYS A 98 1.71 -13.81 9.78
C LYS A 98 2.47 -13.74 11.12
N TYR A 99 3.73 -13.30 11.11
CA TYR A 99 4.54 -13.27 12.33
C TYR A 99 4.01 -12.24 13.36
N LYS A 100 4.00 -12.63 14.64
CA LYS A 100 3.72 -11.72 15.76
C LYS A 100 4.91 -10.78 16.00
N TYR A 101 4.66 -9.61 16.60
CA TYR A 101 5.71 -8.62 16.89
C TYR A 101 6.84 -9.18 17.76
N THR A 102 6.56 -10.15 18.63
CA THR A 102 7.55 -10.80 19.52
C THR A 102 8.65 -11.50 18.73
N ALA A 103 8.35 -12.05 17.55
CA ALA A 103 9.34 -12.68 16.68
C ALA A 103 10.37 -11.69 16.13
N PHE A 104 10.00 -10.40 16.03
CA PHE A 104 10.87 -9.34 15.54
C PHE A 104 11.70 -8.67 16.64
N ARG A 105 11.39 -8.91 17.92
CA ARG A 105 12.10 -8.33 19.08
C ARG A 105 13.64 -8.46 18.99
N PRO A 106 14.24 -9.62 18.63
CA PRO A 106 15.70 -9.76 18.60
C PRO A 106 16.38 -9.12 17.38
N CYS A 107 15.64 -8.84 16.30
CA CYS A 107 16.23 -8.37 15.04
C CYS A 107 15.86 -6.93 14.67
N TRP A 108 14.82 -6.37 15.28
CA TRP A 108 14.38 -5.01 15.00
C TRP A 108 15.42 -3.99 15.51
N PRO A 109 15.77 -2.95 14.72
CA PRO A 109 16.69 -1.92 15.17
C PRO A 109 16.08 -1.11 16.33
N GLN A 110 16.81 -1.03 17.44
CA GLN A 110 16.40 -0.37 18.67
C GLN A 110 17.41 0.72 19.03
N VAL A 111 16.91 1.90 19.37
CA VAL A 111 17.72 3.06 19.77
C VAL A 111 17.24 3.54 21.12
N HIS A 112 18.15 3.60 22.08
CA HIS A 112 17.90 4.19 23.39
C HIS A 112 18.39 5.63 23.37
N LEU A 113 17.47 6.59 23.47
CA LEU A 113 17.80 8.02 23.34
C LEU A 113 18.83 8.49 24.36
N PHE A 114 18.85 7.87 25.55
CA PHE A 114 19.81 8.21 26.58
C PHE A 114 21.25 7.99 26.09
N ASN A 115 21.54 6.83 25.49
CA ASN A 115 22.87 6.48 25.00
C ASN A 115 23.35 7.40 23.87
N GLU A 116 22.44 7.87 23.01
CA GLU A 116 22.77 8.78 21.90
C GLU A 116 23.01 10.23 22.36
N LEU A 117 22.36 10.65 23.45
CA LEU A 117 22.42 12.03 23.94
C LEU A 117 23.46 12.24 25.04
N THR A 118 23.81 11.19 25.80
CA THR A 118 24.80 11.32 26.88
C THR A 118 26.23 11.34 26.36
N THR A 119 26.97 12.39 26.72
CA THR A 119 28.40 12.55 26.36
C THR A 119 29.33 11.87 27.37
N THR A 120 28.84 11.56 28.57
CA THR A 120 29.66 10.97 29.65
C THR A 120 29.53 9.44 29.73
N PRO A 121 30.62 8.68 29.57
CA PRO A 121 30.58 7.21 29.50
C PRO A 121 30.14 6.53 30.81
N LYS A 122 30.26 7.21 31.96
CA LYS A 122 29.82 6.67 33.27
C LYS A 122 28.30 6.52 33.37
N GLN A 123 27.55 7.50 32.85
CA GLN A 123 26.08 7.49 32.93
C GLN A 123 25.48 6.48 31.93
N SER A 124 26.09 6.33 30.75
CA SER A 124 25.72 5.28 29.78
C SER A 124 25.88 3.88 30.38
N LYS A 125 26.97 3.62 31.10
CA LYS A 125 27.19 2.33 31.79
C LYS A 125 26.12 2.04 32.84
N LEU A 126 25.77 3.02 33.69
CA LEU A 126 24.72 2.86 34.69
C LEU A 126 23.35 2.58 34.06
N TYR A 127 23.06 3.22 32.92
CA TYR A 127 21.84 2.98 32.15
C TYR A 127 21.81 1.57 31.54
N GLU A 128 22.93 1.11 30.98
CA GLU A 128 23.08 -0.25 30.43
C GLU A 128 22.96 -1.32 31.51
N GLU A 129 23.59 -1.13 32.67
CA GLU A 129 23.48 -2.03 33.84
C GLU A 129 22.03 -2.12 34.33
N ALA A 130 21.29 -1.00 34.36
CA ALA A 130 19.87 -1.01 34.69
C ALA A 130 19.03 -1.75 33.64
N LEU A 131 19.40 -1.64 32.37
CA LEU A 131 18.72 -2.32 31.26
C LEU A 131 18.96 -3.83 31.28
N GLU A 132 20.15 -4.27 31.70
CA GLU A 132 20.48 -5.70 31.91
C GLU A 132 19.74 -6.27 33.11
N LYS A 133 19.73 -5.57 34.25
CA LYS A 133 18.95 -5.99 35.44
C LYS A 133 17.47 -6.15 35.14
N ASP A 134 16.91 -5.29 34.30
CA ASP A 134 15.51 -5.39 33.84
C ASP A 134 15.25 -6.65 32.98
N LYS A 135 16.25 -7.19 32.27
CA LYS A 135 16.10 -8.44 31.48
C LYS A 135 16.05 -9.67 32.41
N ASP A 136 16.81 -9.63 33.50
CA ASP A 136 16.88 -10.71 34.48
C ASP A 136 15.67 -10.72 35.43
N MET A 137 14.93 -9.61 35.49
CA MET A 137 13.69 -9.48 36.25
C MET A 137 12.44 -10.01 35.52
N ASP A 138 12.55 -10.50 34.28
CA ASP A 138 11.48 -11.24 33.59
C ASP A 138 11.22 -12.56 34.35
N LEU A 139 10.42 -12.50 35.42
CA LEU A 139 9.83 -13.63 36.17
C LEU A 139 10.82 -14.77 36.47
N SER A 140 11.86 -14.49 37.26
CA SER A 140 12.45 -15.56 38.07
C SER A 140 11.41 -16.01 39.08
N LEU A 141 10.67 -17.09 38.77
CA LEU A 141 9.77 -17.74 39.74
C LEU A 141 10.51 -18.04 41.05
N VAL A 142 11.81 -18.30 40.97
CA VAL A 142 12.70 -18.53 42.11
C VAL A 142 12.77 -17.31 43.04
N SER A 143 12.85 -16.08 42.50
CA SER A 143 12.84 -14.86 43.32
C SER A 143 11.45 -14.51 43.84
N TYR A 144 10.39 -14.78 43.08
CA TYR A 144 9.00 -14.58 43.51
C TYR A 144 8.59 -15.55 44.65
N PHE A 145 9.04 -16.80 44.61
CA PHE A 145 8.78 -17.82 45.64
C PHE A 145 9.82 -17.81 46.78
N GLY A 146 10.80 -16.90 46.77
CA GLY A 146 11.81 -16.80 47.83
C GLY A 146 12.70 -18.05 47.98
N ILE A 147 12.85 -18.85 46.93
CA ILE A 147 13.64 -20.07 46.95
C ILE A 147 15.11 -19.68 46.95
N LYS A 148 15.80 -19.90 48.09
CA LYS A 148 17.25 -19.67 48.20
C LYS A 148 17.99 -20.58 47.20
N PRO A 149 18.93 -20.07 46.39
CA PRO A 149 19.56 -20.81 45.30
C PRO A 149 20.59 -21.87 45.75
N ALA A 150 20.42 -22.43 46.96
CA ALA A 150 21.38 -23.35 47.56
C ALA A 150 20.97 -24.84 47.45
N SER A 151 19.93 -25.20 46.69
CA SER A 151 19.43 -26.58 46.66
C SER A 151 18.97 -27.10 45.29
N ILE A 152 19.34 -26.46 44.19
CA ILE A 152 19.00 -26.96 42.85
C ILE A 152 20.30 -27.22 42.09
N ASP A 153 20.83 -28.42 42.32
CA ASP A 153 21.92 -29.02 41.56
C ASP A 153 21.34 -29.53 40.23
N THR A 154 21.08 -28.62 39.31
CA THR A 154 20.82 -28.99 37.91
C THR A 154 21.56 -28.03 37.00
N ASP A 155 22.59 -28.56 36.33
CA ASP A 155 23.20 -28.03 35.12
C ASP A 155 22.17 -27.93 33.98
N LEU A 156 21.19 -27.05 34.14
CA LEU A 156 20.32 -26.64 33.05
C LEU A 156 21.18 -25.80 32.11
N LYS A 157 21.74 -26.46 31.10
CA LYS A 157 22.43 -25.81 29.99
C LYS A 157 21.51 -24.70 29.47
N PRO A 158 21.96 -23.44 29.45
CA PRO A 158 21.16 -22.36 28.88
C PRO A 158 20.81 -22.74 27.45
N LEU A 159 19.52 -22.67 27.10
CA LEU A 159 19.08 -22.70 25.71
C LEU A 159 19.83 -21.57 25.01
N LYS A 160 20.88 -21.94 24.25
CA LYS A 160 21.68 -20.98 23.50
C LYS A 160 20.72 -20.17 22.65
N LEU A 161 20.51 -18.92 23.03
CA LEU A 161 19.89 -17.89 22.21
C LEU A 161 20.89 -17.57 21.09
N ALA A 162 21.02 -18.50 20.15
CA ALA A 162 21.69 -18.22 18.89
C ALA A 162 20.81 -17.17 18.21
N ILE A 163 21.28 -15.91 18.24
CA ILE A 163 20.77 -14.88 17.34
C ILE A 163 21.24 -15.29 15.95
N ASP A 164 20.51 -16.24 15.35
CA ASP A 164 20.77 -16.72 14.02
C ASP A 164 20.48 -15.57 13.06
N LYS A 165 21.56 -14.97 12.55
CA LYS A 165 21.52 -14.02 11.43
C LYS A 165 20.84 -14.63 10.19
N THR A 166 20.67 -15.95 10.17
CA THR A 166 19.97 -16.77 9.15
C THR A 166 18.48 -17.02 9.43
N SER A 167 17.92 -16.51 10.53
CA SER A 167 16.51 -16.72 10.87
C SER A 167 15.58 -16.21 9.75
N PRO A 168 14.44 -16.88 9.52
CA PRO A 168 13.49 -16.44 8.48
C PRO A 168 13.01 -15.00 8.73
N VAL A 169 12.94 -14.58 10.00
CA VAL A 169 12.53 -13.24 10.41
C VAL A 169 13.58 -12.18 10.04
N SER A 170 14.88 -12.48 10.16
CA SER A 170 15.94 -11.52 9.76
C SER A 170 15.90 -11.25 8.26
N LYS A 171 15.66 -12.28 7.43
CA LYS A 171 15.50 -12.14 5.97
C LYS A 171 14.29 -11.26 5.61
N ILE A 172 13.17 -11.47 6.28
CA ILE A 172 11.97 -10.63 6.10
C ILE A 172 12.27 -9.17 6.47
N LEU A 173 12.98 -8.92 7.57
CA LEU A 173 13.36 -7.58 7.98
C LEU A 173 14.32 -6.92 6.97
N LEU A 174 15.23 -7.67 6.34
CA LEU A 174 16.11 -7.16 5.29
C LEU A 174 15.32 -6.72 4.05
N GLU A 175 14.32 -7.50 3.61
CA GLU A 175 13.46 -7.09 2.49
C GLU A 175 12.59 -5.88 2.87
N PHE A 176 12.07 -5.84 4.09
CA PHE A 176 11.35 -4.67 4.60
C PHE A 176 12.25 -3.42 4.66
N LYS A 177 13.52 -3.56 5.08
CA LYS A 177 14.50 -2.46 5.08
C LYS A 177 14.70 -1.86 3.70
N LYS A 178 14.73 -2.69 2.64
CA LYS A 178 14.83 -2.20 1.25
C LYS A 178 13.61 -1.39 0.86
N LEU A 179 12.41 -1.88 1.18
CA LEU A 179 11.15 -1.17 0.92
C LEU A 179 11.08 0.13 1.72
N HIS A 180 11.35 0.09 3.03
CA HIS A 180 11.30 1.26 3.91
C HIS A 180 12.31 2.33 3.48
N SER A 181 13.56 1.95 3.20
CA SER A 181 14.58 2.89 2.70
C SER A 181 14.15 3.56 1.40
N PHE A 182 13.51 2.81 0.49
CA PHE A 182 12.98 3.35 -0.75
C PHE A 182 11.83 4.33 -0.52
N VAL A 183 10.84 3.94 0.30
CA VAL A 183 9.68 4.77 0.64
C VAL A 183 10.12 6.04 1.37
N PHE A 184 11.06 5.93 2.32
CA PHE A 184 11.61 7.06 3.06
C PHE A 184 12.33 8.06 2.13
N ARG A 185 13.17 7.58 1.20
CA ARG A 185 13.85 8.42 0.20
C ARG A 185 12.90 9.12 -0.76
N ASN A 186 11.77 8.50 -1.09
CA ASN A 186 10.79 9.02 -2.05
C ASN A 186 9.51 9.55 -1.39
N GLN A 187 9.54 9.82 -0.07
CA GLN A 187 8.33 10.10 0.72
C GLN A 187 7.53 11.27 0.14
N GLU A 188 8.19 12.36 -0.26
CA GLU A 188 7.55 13.58 -0.78
C GLU A 188 6.74 13.32 -2.05
N LYS A 189 7.12 12.30 -2.81
CA LYS A 189 6.48 11.94 -4.08
C LYS A 189 5.38 10.90 -3.89
N LEU A 190 5.54 10.01 -2.92
CA LEU A 190 4.60 8.92 -2.64
C LEU A 190 3.45 9.36 -1.74
N THR A 191 3.73 10.15 -0.69
CA THR A 191 2.75 10.58 0.30
C THR A 191 2.99 11.97 0.85
N HIS A 192 1.91 12.58 1.32
CA HIS A 192 1.96 13.83 2.09
C HIS A 192 2.32 13.59 3.58
N LEU A 193 2.25 12.34 4.05
CA LEU A 193 2.56 11.99 5.43
C LEU A 193 4.05 11.73 5.61
N LYS A 194 4.61 12.19 6.75
CA LYS A 194 6.00 11.94 7.11
C LYS A 194 6.19 10.48 7.52
N VAL A 195 7.05 9.77 6.78
CA VAL A 195 7.36 8.37 7.09
C VAL A 195 8.21 8.32 8.34
N GLN A 196 7.78 7.56 9.34
CA GLN A 196 8.54 7.43 10.57
C GLN A 196 9.85 6.64 10.34
N PRO A 197 10.92 6.92 11.11
CA PRO A 197 12.16 6.15 11.06
C PRO A 197 11.91 4.67 11.36
N LEU A 198 12.83 3.82 10.89
CA LEU A 198 12.71 2.37 11.03
C LEU A 198 12.95 1.93 12.48
N GLU A 199 13.87 2.62 13.14
CA GLU A 199 14.29 2.37 14.51
C GLU A 199 13.12 2.56 15.48
N VAL A 200 13.06 1.67 16.48
CA VAL A 200 12.24 1.92 17.66
C VAL A 200 13.04 2.79 18.60
N ILE A 201 12.51 3.97 18.89
CA ILE A 201 13.15 4.95 19.74
C ILE A 201 12.57 4.80 21.15
N TYR A 202 13.42 4.45 22.12
CA TYR A 202 13.06 4.35 23.52
C TYR A 202 13.49 5.61 24.28
N PRO A 203 12.54 6.43 24.76
CA PRO A 203 12.87 7.55 25.64
C PRO A 203 13.34 7.06 27.01
N ALA A 204 14.11 7.88 27.69
CA ALA A 204 14.36 7.70 29.13
C ALA A 204 13.15 8.19 29.93
N ASN A 205 13.02 7.68 31.16
CA ASN A 205 12.05 8.21 32.11
C ASN A 205 12.54 9.54 32.73
N ARG A 206 11.73 10.17 33.59
CA ARG A 206 12.06 11.44 34.25
C ARG A 206 13.35 11.41 35.08
N PHE A 207 13.80 10.23 35.48
CA PHE A 207 15.01 10.00 36.27
C PHE A 207 16.21 9.58 35.43
N GLY A 208 16.10 9.62 34.09
CA GLY A 208 17.18 9.18 33.21
C GLY A 208 17.38 7.66 33.16
N LEU A 209 16.43 6.88 33.67
CA LEU A 209 16.47 5.41 33.64
C LEU A 209 15.67 4.85 32.45
N PRO A 210 15.91 3.59 32.06
CA PRO A 210 15.11 2.92 31.04
C PRO A 210 13.61 2.97 31.38
N ILE A 211 12.78 3.11 30.35
CA ILE A 211 11.33 2.92 30.50
C ILE A 211 11.01 1.45 30.79
N HIS A 212 9.92 1.24 31.53
CA HIS A 212 9.46 -0.09 31.93
C HIS A 212 9.27 -1.03 30.73
N VAL A 213 9.54 -2.33 30.91
CA VAL A 213 9.49 -3.37 29.86
C VAL A 213 8.17 -3.34 29.08
N THR A 214 7.04 -3.21 29.76
CA THR A 214 5.71 -3.15 29.12
C THR A 214 5.54 -1.96 28.18
N GLN A 215 6.15 -0.82 28.49
CA GLN A 215 6.13 0.36 27.63
C GLN A 215 7.06 0.16 26.41
N ARG A 216 8.22 -0.46 26.60
CA ARG A 216 9.13 -0.84 25.51
C ARG A 216 8.43 -1.78 24.52
N ASP A 217 7.79 -2.82 25.02
CA ASP A 217 7.02 -3.76 24.21
C ASP A 217 5.86 -3.10 23.46
N LYS A 218 5.17 -2.15 24.11
CA LYS A 218 4.10 -1.37 23.46
C LYS A 218 4.65 -0.56 22.28
N LEU A 219 5.78 0.11 22.44
CA LEU A 219 6.42 0.90 21.38
C LEU A 219 6.88 0.00 20.21
N LEU A 220 7.50 -1.15 20.52
CA LEU A 220 7.88 -2.14 19.51
C LEU A 220 6.64 -2.65 18.74
N LYS A 221 5.57 -3.02 19.45
CA LYS A 221 4.32 -3.48 18.84
C LYS A 221 3.71 -2.42 17.94
N GLN A 222 3.66 -1.16 18.37
CA GLN A 222 3.18 -0.04 17.56
C GLN A 222 4.02 0.12 16.29
N LYS A 223 5.35 0.02 16.39
CA LYS A 223 6.25 0.11 15.24
C LYS A 223 6.10 -1.01 14.23
N VAL A 224 6.03 -2.25 14.70
CA VAL A 224 5.82 -3.41 13.82
C VAL A 224 4.45 -3.31 13.13
N ASN A 225 3.41 -2.87 13.83
CA ASN A 225 2.09 -2.67 13.23
C ASN A 225 2.08 -1.54 12.19
N TYR A 226 2.78 -0.45 12.46
CA TYR A 226 2.99 0.63 11.48
C TYR A 226 3.76 0.13 10.25
N ALA A 227 4.81 -0.68 10.44
CA ALA A 227 5.51 -1.30 9.33
C ALA A 227 4.60 -2.22 8.50
N LYS A 228 3.71 -2.98 9.15
CA LYS A 228 2.70 -3.79 8.44
C LYS A 228 1.71 -2.93 7.64
N SER A 229 1.27 -1.79 8.18
CA SER A 229 0.41 -0.88 7.41
C SER A 229 1.14 -0.27 6.22
N LEU A 230 2.43 0.08 6.37
CA LEU A 230 3.25 0.54 5.25
C LEU A 230 3.32 -0.50 4.12
N CYS A 231 3.50 -1.79 4.43
CA CYS A 231 3.50 -2.85 3.42
C CYS A 231 2.14 -3.02 2.72
N GLN A 232 1.04 -2.70 3.40
CA GLN A 232 -0.30 -2.76 2.82
C GLN A 232 -0.60 -1.56 1.91
N GLU A 233 -0.11 -0.38 2.29
CA GLU A 233 -0.31 0.88 1.57
C GLU A 233 0.60 0.97 0.34
N PHE A 234 1.90 0.72 0.52
CA PHE A 234 2.91 0.84 -0.54
C PHE A 234 3.16 -0.50 -1.24
N LYS A 235 2.25 -0.85 -2.14
CA LYS A 235 2.40 -2.02 -3.00
C LYS A 235 2.96 -1.61 -4.37
N PRO A 236 4.05 -2.26 -4.84
CA PRO A 236 4.57 -2.00 -6.18
C PRO A 236 3.61 -2.53 -7.25
N ILE A 237 3.62 -1.89 -8.41
CA ILE A 237 2.95 -2.38 -9.63
C ILE A 237 3.97 -3.16 -10.47
N TYR A 238 3.51 -4.15 -11.23
CA TYR A 238 4.38 -4.86 -12.17
C TYR A 238 4.89 -3.92 -13.27
N GLU A 239 6.16 -4.06 -13.64
CA GLU A 239 6.82 -3.13 -14.58
C GLU A 239 6.07 -2.98 -15.91
N ASN A 240 5.66 -4.09 -16.53
CA ASN A 240 4.93 -4.05 -17.81
C ASN A 240 3.56 -3.39 -17.67
N SER A 241 2.90 -3.56 -16.53
CA SER A 241 1.61 -2.92 -16.24
C SER A 241 1.78 -1.42 -16.03
N LEU A 242 2.85 -1.02 -15.32
CA LEU A 242 3.18 0.38 -15.13
C LEU A 242 3.54 1.06 -16.46
N ASN A 243 4.34 0.41 -17.31
CA ASN A 243 4.69 0.92 -18.63
C ASN A 243 3.45 1.13 -19.51
N HIS A 244 2.51 0.18 -19.51
CA HIS A 244 1.23 0.32 -20.20
C HIS A 244 0.43 1.55 -19.71
N LEU A 245 0.34 1.74 -18.39
CA LEU A 245 -0.35 2.88 -17.81
C LEU A 245 0.33 4.20 -18.15
N VAL A 246 1.66 4.22 -18.23
CA VAL A 246 2.42 5.39 -18.67
C VAL A 246 2.11 5.72 -20.14
N GLU A 247 2.18 4.73 -21.04
CA GLU A 247 1.86 4.91 -22.45
C GLU A 247 0.43 5.45 -22.63
N PHE A 248 -0.52 4.91 -21.87
CA PHE A 248 -1.87 5.44 -21.84
C PHE A 248 -1.93 6.90 -21.35
N ALA A 249 -1.19 7.25 -20.29
CA ALA A 249 -1.24 8.59 -19.70
C ALA A 249 -0.62 9.69 -20.59
N ILE A 250 0.32 9.33 -21.48
CA ILE A 250 1.03 10.26 -22.39
C ILE A 250 0.51 10.24 -23.83
N TYR A 251 -0.34 9.27 -24.19
CA TYR A 251 -0.87 9.13 -25.54
C TYR A 251 -1.64 10.39 -25.97
N LYS A 252 -1.31 10.90 -27.17
CA LYS A 252 -1.92 12.13 -27.70
C LYS A 252 -3.29 11.84 -28.32
N PRO A 253 -4.37 12.53 -27.91
CA PRO A 253 -5.67 12.39 -28.55
C PRO A 253 -5.60 12.73 -30.04
N GLY A 254 -6.25 11.92 -30.88
CA GLY A 254 -6.29 12.12 -32.34
C GLY A 254 -5.03 11.67 -33.10
N SER A 255 -4.04 11.08 -32.43
CA SER A 255 -2.87 10.52 -33.12
C SER A 255 -3.26 9.31 -33.98
N THR A 256 -3.23 9.47 -35.30
CA THR A 256 -3.44 8.40 -36.30
C THR A 256 -2.24 7.45 -36.44
N LYS A 257 -1.11 7.76 -35.79
CA LYS A 257 0.12 6.96 -35.83
C LYS A 257 0.21 5.90 -34.74
N GLY A 258 -0.81 5.77 -33.89
CA GLY A 258 -0.75 4.98 -32.67
C GLY A 258 -1.74 3.81 -32.63
N ASN A 259 -1.34 2.77 -31.91
CA ASN A 259 -2.15 1.60 -31.59
C ASN A 259 -3.48 2.03 -30.92
N ASP A 260 -4.64 1.58 -31.43
CA ASP A 260 -5.98 1.84 -30.85
C ASP A 260 -6.11 1.35 -29.40
N ALA A 261 -5.13 0.58 -28.92
CA ALA A 261 -5.02 0.05 -27.57
C ALA A 261 -5.09 1.11 -26.45
N TYR A 262 -4.74 2.37 -26.71
CA TYR A 262 -4.71 3.45 -25.69
C TYR A 262 -5.84 4.48 -25.83
N LYS A 263 -6.83 4.19 -26.70
CA LYS A 263 -8.04 5.01 -26.81
C LYS A 263 -8.90 4.85 -25.56
N ILE A 264 -9.45 5.95 -25.08
CA ILE A 264 -10.44 5.94 -24.00
C ILE A 264 -11.72 5.31 -24.55
N ASN A 265 -12.31 4.42 -23.75
CA ASN A 265 -13.55 3.75 -24.08
C ASN A 265 -14.69 4.73 -24.44
N GLU A 266 -15.17 4.65 -25.68
CA GLU A 266 -16.25 5.52 -26.19
C GLU A 266 -17.57 5.39 -25.43
N ASN A 267 -17.81 4.22 -24.82
CA ASN A 267 -19.04 3.98 -24.06
C ASN A 267 -19.13 4.86 -22.81
N PHE A 268 -18.00 5.33 -22.28
CA PHE A 268 -17.99 6.34 -21.23
C PHE A 268 -18.68 7.62 -21.71
N PHE A 269 -18.23 8.20 -22.82
CA PHE A 269 -18.80 9.44 -23.34
C PHE A 269 -20.27 9.27 -23.72
N LYS A 270 -20.62 8.18 -24.41
CA LYS A 270 -22.02 7.85 -24.76
C LYS A 270 -22.90 7.75 -23.51
N TYR A 271 -22.39 7.14 -22.43
CA TYR A 271 -23.10 7.05 -21.16
C TYR A 271 -23.25 8.41 -20.47
N MET A 272 -22.17 9.18 -20.36
CA MET A 272 -22.18 10.48 -19.68
C MET A 272 -23.09 11.48 -20.39
N ILE A 273 -23.11 11.51 -21.73
CA ILE A 273 -24.04 12.36 -22.51
C ILE A 273 -25.49 11.97 -22.21
N ARG A 274 -25.82 10.68 -22.25
CA ARG A 274 -27.20 10.21 -21.96
C ARG A 274 -27.63 10.52 -20.53
N LYS A 275 -26.75 10.25 -19.56
CA LYS A 275 -26.96 10.62 -18.16
C LYS A 275 -27.21 12.13 -18.05
N HIS A 276 -26.36 12.92 -18.71
CA HIS A 276 -26.43 14.37 -18.63
C HIS A 276 -27.73 14.93 -19.21
N ASN A 277 -28.20 14.38 -20.32
CA ASN A 277 -29.48 14.73 -20.93
C ASN A 277 -30.66 14.30 -20.05
N TYR A 278 -30.68 13.06 -19.58
CA TYR A 278 -31.73 12.56 -18.70
C TYR A 278 -31.91 13.42 -17.46
N GLU A 279 -30.82 13.73 -16.77
CA GLU A 279 -30.82 14.58 -15.59
C GLU A 279 -31.18 16.04 -15.89
N ARG A 280 -30.84 16.55 -17.08
CA ARG A 280 -31.25 17.91 -17.51
C ARG A 280 -32.77 18.03 -17.61
N ASP A 281 -33.41 16.96 -18.07
CA ASP A 281 -34.84 16.92 -18.42
C ASP A 281 -35.70 16.40 -17.24
N ASN A 282 -35.12 15.67 -16.27
CA ASN A 282 -35.87 14.99 -15.20
C ASN A 282 -35.50 15.40 -13.76
N LEU A 283 -34.42 16.16 -13.51
CA LEU A 283 -34.09 16.61 -12.15
C LEU A 283 -34.70 17.98 -11.81
N ASN A 284 -35.05 18.13 -10.54
CA ASN A 284 -35.51 19.41 -9.98
C ASN A 284 -34.44 20.51 -10.19
N PRO A 285 -34.82 21.73 -10.64
CA PRO A 285 -33.91 22.86 -10.86
C PRO A 285 -32.96 23.17 -9.71
N LEU A 286 -33.39 23.03 -8.45
CA LEU A 286 -32.54 23.27 -7.27
C LEU A 286 -31.42 22.22 -7.15
N TYR A 287 -31.75 20.95 -7.34
CA TYR A 287 -30.77 19.86 -7.38
C TYR A 287 -29.80 20.01 -8.55
N LYS A 288 -30.29 20.47 -9.70
CA LYS A 288 -29.49 20.77 -10.89
C LYS A 288 -28.43 21.84 -10.62
N HIS A 289 -28.80 22.93 -9.93
CA HIS A 289 -27.87 24.01 -9.58
C HIS A 289 -26.74 23.53 -8.64
N HIS A 290 -27.07 22.72 -7.62
CA HIS A 290 -26.07 22.20 -6.67
C HIS A 290 -25.17 21.10 -7.25
N LEU A 291 -25.70 20.20 -8.09
CA LEU A 291 -24.91 19.12 -8.70
C LEU A 291 -24.04 19.60 -9.87
N ARG A 292 -24.48 20.62 -10.64
CA ARG A 292 -23.92 20.90 -11.98
C ARG A 292 -23.25 22.23 -12.21
N ASN A 293 -23.22 23.17 -11.28
CA ASN A 293 -22.66 24.50 -11.57
C ASN A 293 -21.18 24.49 -12.04
N LYS A 294 -20.46 23.35 -11.99
CA LYS A 294 -19.07 23.24 -12.47
C LYS A 294 -18.68 21.91 -13.15
N LYS A 295 -19.58 20.94 -13.32
CA LYS A 295 -19.21 19.58 -13.76
C LYS A 295 -19.42 19.36 -15.26
N LEU A 296 -18.39 19.65 -16.05
CA LEU A 296 -18.31 19.26 -17.46
C LEU A 296 -17.93 17.77 -17.55
N ILE A 297 -18.45 17.07 -18.57
CA ILE A 297 -17.96 15.73 -18.92
C ILE A 297 -16.46 15.86 -19.22
N PRO A 298 -15.59 15.11 -18.52
CA PRO A 298 -14.15 15.25 -18.71
C PRO A 298 -13.80 14.83 -20.14
N ASN A 299 -13.05 15.68 -20.83
CA ASN A 299 -12.47 15.34 -22.12
C ASN A 299 -11.29 14.35 -21.94
N ASP A 300 -10.74 13.90 -23.06
CA ASP A 300 -9.62 12.96 -23.09
C ASP A 300 -8.40 13.48 -22.29
N ASN A 301 -8.08 14.78 -22.41
CA ASN A 301 -6.99 15.41 -21.67
C ASN A 301 -7.20 15.40 -20.15
N ASN A 302 -8.43 15.63 -19.69
CA ASN A 302 -8.79 15.61 -18.27
C ASN A 302 -8.64 14.20 -17.70
N ILE A 303 -9.15 13.19 -18.41
CA ILE A 303 -9.02 11.78 -18.00
C ILE A 303 -7.54 11.40 -17.91
N ARG A 304 -6.76 11.74 -18.94
CA ARG A 304 -5.31 11.46 -18.92
C ARG A 304 -4.60 12.22 -17.80
N LYS A 305 -5.02 13.43 -17.44
CA LYS A 305 -4.47 14.16 -16.29
C LYS A 305 -4.59 13.33 -15.00
N TYR A 306 -5.76 12.77 -14.71
CA TYR A 306 -5.95 11.87 -13.55
C TYR A 306 -5.02 10.65 -13.63
N MET A 307 -4.86 10.06 -14.82
CA MET A 307 -3.94 8.93 -15.02
C MET A 307 -2.47 9.33 -14.78
N ARG A 308 -2.05 10.52 -15.24
CA ARG A 308 -0.70 11.04 -14.99
C ARG A 308 -0.45 11.20 -13.50
N GLU A 309 -1.40 11.78 -12.77
CA GLU A 309 -1.29 11.96 -11.33
C GLU A 309 -1.20 10.62 -10.58
N TYR A 310 -1.97 9.62 -11.02
CA TYR A 310 -1.88 8.26 -10.49
C TYR A 310 -0.49 7.67 -10.75
N VAL A 311 -0.06 7.62 -12.02
CA VAL A 311 1.17 6.97 -12.47
C VAL A 311 2.43 7.57 -11.82
N ARG A 312 2.48 8.90 -11.64
CA ARG A 312 3.61 9.60 -11.00
C ARG A 312 3.87 9.15 -9.56
N LYS A 313 2.84 8.66 -8.87
CA LYS A 313 2.90 8.15 -7.49
C LYS A 313 3.14 6.65 -7.42
N GLN A 314 3.32 5.97 -8.56
CA GLN A 314 3.56 4.52 -8.60
C GLN A 314 5.05 4.19 -8.72
N PHE A 315 5.37 2.98 -8.29
CA PHE A 315 6.70 2.41 -8.34
C PHE A 315 6.60 0.90 -8.62
N TYR A 316 7.72 0.30 -8.98
CA TYR A 316 7.83 -1.12 -9.29
C TYR A 316 9.06 -1.74 -8.64
N TYR A 317 9.09 -3.07 -8.57
CA TYR A 317 10.26 -3.84 -8.17
C TYR A 317 10.96 -4.38 -9.41
N ASP A 318 12.19 -3.94 -9.66
CA ASP A 318 13.03 -4.42 -10.74
C ASP A 318 13.68 -5.75 -10.30
N SER A 319 13.22 -6.86 -10.89
CA SER A 319 13.69 -8.20 -10.53
C SER A 319 15.14 -8.44 -10.94
N LYS A 320 15.65 -7.74 -11.97
CA LYS A 320 17.04 -7.87 -12.44
C LYS A 320 18.00 -7.20 -11.46
N LEU A 321 17.67 -5.98 -11.04
CA LEU A 321 18.49 -5.20 -10.12
C LEU A 321 18.13 -5.41 -8.64
N LYS A 322 17.12 -6.22 -8.35
CA LYS A 322 16.59 -6.51 -7.00
C LYS A 322 16.30 -5.25 -6.17
N THR A 323 15.86 -4.18 -6.83
CA THR A 323 15.66 -2.86 -6.24
C THR A 323 14.31 -2.27 -6.61
N TYR A 324 13.77 -1.41 -5.75
CA TYR A 324 12.57 -0.65 -6.04
C TYR A 324 12.93 0.59 -6.86
N LYS A 325 12.11 0.91 -7.86
CA LYS A 325 12.29 2.06 -8.75
C LYS A 325 10.99 2.83 -8.88
N MET A 326 11.07 4.16 -8.81
CA MET A 326 9.94 5.04 -9.11
C MET A 326 9.59 4.97 -10.60
N CYS A 327 8.34 5.28 -10.93
CA CYS A 327 7.95 5.52 -12.31
C CYS A 327 8.79 6.65 -12.93
N TRP A 328 9.28 6.45 -14.16
CA TRP A 328 10.06 7.46 -14.89
C TRP A 328 9.26 8.75 -15.17
N MET A 329 7.93 8.64 -15.19
CA MET A 329 7.00 9.74 -15.47
C MET A 329 7.02 10.85 -14.39
N GLN A 330 7.77 10.67 -13.29
CA GLN A 330 8.03 11.75 -12.35
C GLN A 330 8.62 13.00 -13.00
N ASN A 331 9.46 12.80 -14.03
CA ASN A 331 10.18 13.86 -14.73
C ASN A 331 9.42 14.35 -15.98
N PHE A 332 8.14 14.02 -16.14
CA PHE A 332 7.38 14.29 -17.38
C PHE A 332 7.38 15.77 -17.78
N TYR A 333 7.27 16.71 -16.83
CA TYR A 333 7.36 18.14 -17.13
C TYR A 333 8.79 18.66 -17.33
N GLU A 334 9.81 17.93 -16.85
CA GLU A 334 11.23 18.25 -17.09
C GLU A 334 11.67 17.74 -18.49
N ASN A 335 11.12 16.61 -18.94
CA ASN A 335 11.44 15.95 -20.20
C ASN A 335 10.60 16.41 -21.40
N GLU A 336 9.55 17.23 -21.21
CA GLU A 336 8.82 17.87 -22.31
C GLU A 336 9.60 19.04 -22.94
N LYS A 337 10.63 19.58 -22.26
CA LYS A 337 11.65 20.37 -22.95
C LYS A 337 12.49 19.39 -23.76
N ARG A 338 12.28 19.36 -25.08
CA ARG A 338 13.32 18.90 -26.00
C ARG A 338 14.63 19.55 -25.54
N ILE A 339 15.61 18.75 -25.14
CA ILE A 339 17.00 19.13 -25.39
C ILE A 339 17.02 19.30 -26.91
N VAL A 340 16.96 20.54 -27.38
CA VAL A 340 17.13 20.84 -28.80
C VAL A 340 18.52 20.32 -29.14
N PRO A 341 18.66 19.28 -29.98
CA PRO A 341 19.98 18.89 -30.42
C PRO A 341 20.42 19.98 -31.40
N GLY A 342 21.33 20.85 -30.95
CA GLY A 342 21.90 21.88 -31.82
C GLY A 342 21.97 23.29 -31.26
N ILE A 343 22.32 23.47 -29.98
CA ILE A 343 22.95 24.74 -29.57
C ILE A 343 24.36 24.37 -29.09
N GLU A 344 25.31 24.48 -30.02
CA GLU A 344 26.71 24.63 -29.66
C GLU A 344 26.82 25.89 -28.81
N ILE A 345 27.30 25.73 -27.58
CA ILE A 345 27.68 26.85 -26.74
C ILE A 345 29.06 27.28 -27.28
N PRO A 346 29.22 28.53 -27.77
CA PRO A 346 30.52 29.00 -28.18
C PRO A 346 31.44 29.04 -26.94
N SER A 347 32.65 28.53 -27.14
CA SER A 347 33.74 28.43 -26.16
C SER A 347 34.01 29.71 -25.39
#